data_AF-A0A529UWW6-F1
#
_entry.id   AF-A0A529UWW6-F1
#
_cell.length_a   1.000
_cell.length_b   1.000
_cell.length_c   1.000
_cell.angle_alpha   90.00
_cell.angle_beta   90.00
_cell.angle_gamma   90.00
#
_symmetry.space_group_name_H-M   'P 1'
#
loop_
_entity.id
_entity.type
_entity.pdbx_description
1 polymer ?
#
loop_
_entity_poly.entity_id
_entity_poly.type
_entity_poly.pdbx_seq_one_letter_code
_entity_poly.pdbx_strand_id
1 'polypeptide(L)' 'MFRTGPRNLITDVAGLRVGNAADAGLKSGVTVVLCDEPAVAGVQVLGGAPGTRETDLLEPQNSIATIHAV' A
#
# COMPACT_ATOMS: atom_id res chain seq x y z
N MET A 1 21.18 -9.05 14.16
CA MET A 1 21.12 -9.67 12.82
C MET A 1 19.66 -9.69 12.41
N PHE A 2 19.27 -9.03 11.32
CA PHE A 2 17.90 -9.08 10.82
C PHE A 2 17.64 -10.47 10.22
N ARG A 3 16.48 -11.07 10.55
CA ARG A 3 16.02 -12.35 9.99
C ARG A 3 14.78 -12.09 9.16
N THR A 4 14.71 -12.67 7.97
CA THR A 4 13.54 -12.58 7.10
C THR A 4 12.37 -13.38 7.67
N GLY A 5 11.15 -13.01 7.28
CA GLY A 5 9.96 -13.79 7.54
C GLY A 5 9.97 -15.14 6.79
N PRO A 6 9.02 -16.04 7.10
CA PRO A 6 8.97 -17.39 6.56
C PRO A 6 8.77 -17.44 5.04
N ARG A 7 8.06 -16.47 4.44
CA ARG A 7 7.92 -16.35 2.98
C ARG A 7 8.88 -15.34 2.38
N ASN A 8 9.47 -14.49 3.22
CA ASN A 8 10.25 -13.34 2.79
C ASN A 8 9.42 -12.39 1.89
N LEU A 9 8.15 -12.18 2.27
CA LEU A 9 7.18 -11.35 1.54
C LEU A 9 6.48 -10.38 2.50
N ILE A 10 5.91 -9.29 1.99
CA ILE A 10 5.12 -8.33 2.79
C ILE A 10 3.93 -8.99 3.49
N THR A 11 3.35 -10.03 2.88
CA THR A 11 2.24 -10.82 3.42
C THR A 11 2.64 -11.67 4.62
N ASP A 12 3.91 -11.69 5.02
CA ASP A 12 4.31 -12.26 6.32
C ASP A 12 3.79 -11.41 7.49
N VAL A 13 3.40 -10.15 7.24
CA VAL A 13 2.56 -9.37 8.16
C VAL A 13 1.12 -9.87 8.07
N ALA A 14 0.60 -10.40 9.18
CA ALA A 14 -0.78 -10.88 9.25
C ALA A 14 -1.78 -9.75 8.95
N GLY A 15 -2.87 -10.07 8.25
CA GLY A 15 -3.88 -9.10 7.85
C GLY A 15 -3.57 -8.34 6.56
N LEU A 16 -2.38 -8.52 5.95
CA LEU A 16 -2.07 -7.95 4.63
C LEU A 16 -2.23 -8.98 3.51
N ARG A 17 -2.93 -8.57 2.47
CA ARG A 17 -3.11 -9.31 1.21
C ARG A 17 -2.60 -8.47 0.05
N VAL A 18 -2.12 -9.13 -1.00
CA VAL A 18 -1.66 -8.47 -2.24
C VAL A 18 -2.43 -9.03 -3.43
N GLY A 19 -3.03 -8.15 -4.23
CA GLY A 19 -3.72 -8.49 -5.47
C GLY A 19 -3.03 -7.85 -6.67
N ASN A 20 -3.01 -8.53 -7.81
CA ASN A 20 -2.43 -8.03 -9.05
C ASN A 20 -3.37 -8.31 -10.22
N ALA A 21 -3.52 -7.34 -11.12
CA ALA A 21 -4.20 -7.49 -12.41
C ALA A 21 -3.39 -6.77 -13.50
N ALA A 22 -3.24 -7.38 -14.67
CA ALA A 22 -2.39 -6.84 -15.73
C ALA A 22 -2.95 -7.10 -17.13
N ASP A 23 -2.60 -6.21 -18.06
CA ASP A 23 -2.83 -6.33 -19.50
C ASP A 23 -1.47 -6.37 -20.22
N ALA A 24 -1.18 -7.51 -20.84
CA ALA A 24 0.08 -7.73 -21.54
C ALA A 24 0.19 -6.98 -22.87
N GLY A 25 -0.93 -6.70 -23.55
CA GLY A 25 -0.96 -5.94 -24.81
C GLY A 25 -0.66 -4.47 -24.58
N LEU A 26 -1.28 -3.87 -23.55
CA LEU A 26 -1.04 -2.50 -23.13
C LEU A 26 0.30 -2.32 -22.39
N LYS A 27 0.86 -3.43 -21.85
CA LYS A 27 2.02 -3.43 -20.95
C LYS A 27 1.76 -2.60 -19.69
N SER A 28 0.60 -2.82 -19.09
CA SER A 28 0.15 -2.08 -17.91
C SER A 28 -0.51 -3.02 -16.90
N GLY A 29 -0.68 -2.56 -15.67
CA GLY A 29 -1.31 -3.31 -14.61
C GLY A 29 -1.43 -2.51 -13.33
N VAL A 30 -2.01 -3.14 -12.32
CA VAL A 30 -2.22 -2.59 -10.99
C VAL A 30 -1.85 -3.64 -9.94
N THR A 31 -1.26 -3.17 -8.86
CA THR A 31 -1.04 -3.93 -7.63
C THR A 31 -1.79 -3.21 -6.53
N VAL A 32 -2.48 -3.99 -5.70
CA VAL A 32 -3.20 -3.48 -4.52
C VAL A 32 -2.69 -4.21 -3.29
N VAL A 33 -2.37 -3.46 -2.24
CA VAL A 33 -2.22 -3.99 -0.88
C VAL A 33 -3.56 -3.80 -0.17
N LEU A 34 -4.20 -4.89 0.21
CA LEU A 34 -5.50 -4.90 0.90
C LEU A 34 -5.31 -5.33 2.35
N CYS A 35 -5.92 -4.59 3.27
CA CYS A 35 -5.94 -4.91 4.69
C CYS A 35 -7.24 -5.69 5.00
N ASP A 36 -7.13 -6.78 5.76
CA ASP A 36 -8.30 -7.55 6.20
C ASP A 36 -9.21 -6.72 7.13
N GLU A 37 -8.60 -5.83 7.92
CA GLU A 37 -9.26 -4.80 8.74
C GLU A 37 -8.64 -3.43 8.42
N PRO A 38 -9.34 -2.30 8.62
CA PRO A 38 -8.79 -0.97 8.37
C PRO A 38 -7.48 -0.74 9.15
N ALA A 39 -6.45 -0.27 8.44
CA ALA A 39 -5.12 -0.07 9.00
C ALA A 39 -4.75 1.42 9.08
N VAL A 40 -4.00 1.80 10.12
CA VAL A 40 -3.38 3.13 10.21
C VAL A 40 -2.33 3.27 9.11
N ALA A 41 -2.35 4.40 8.40
CA ALA A 41 -1.43 4.65 7.30
C ALA A 41 -0.92 6.09 7.30
N GLY A 42 0.27 6.28 6.72
CA GLY A 42 0.88 7.57 6.42
C GLY A 42 1.67 7.45 5.13
N VAL A 43 1.94 8.58 4.46
CA VAL A 43 2.66 8.61 3.17
C VAL A 43 3.79 9.63 3.19
N GLN A 44 4.89 9.30 2.53
CA GLN A 44 5.99 10.22 2.28
C GLN A 44 6.34 10.20 0.80
N VAL A 45 6.23 11.35 0.14
CA VAL A 45 6.53 11.52 -1.29
C VAL A 45 7.87 12.23 -1.42
N LEU A 46 8.86 11.54 -1.98
CA LEU A 46 10.24 12.06 -2.09
C LEU A 46 10.59 12.60 -3.50
N GLY A 47 9.80 12.25 -4.52
CA GLY A 47 10.05 12.68 -5.90
C GLY A 47 9.50 14.08 -6.20
N GLY A 48 10.17 14.82 -7.10
CA GLY A 48 9.81 16.20 -7.45
C GLY A 48 8.65 16.39 -8.44
N ALA A 49 8.16 15.31 -9.07
CA ALA A 49 7.02 15.32 -9.99
C ALA A 49 6.12 14.09 -9.74
N PRO A 50 5.39 14.04 -8.60
CA PRO A 50 4.63 12.87 -8.22
C PRO A 50 3.30 12.75 -8.98
N GLY A 51 2.90 11.51 -9.32
CA GLY A 51 1.54 11.17 -9.72
C GLY A 51 0.86 10.44 -8.58
N THR A 52 0.03 11.15 -7.80
CA THR A 52 -0.54 10.64 -6.56
C THR A 52 -2.05 10.90 -6.49
N ARG A 53 -2.73 10.20 -5.59
CA ARG A 53 -4.15 10.36 -5.29
C ARG A 53 -4.35 10.21 -3.78
N GLU A 54 -5.25 11.01 -3.21
CA GLU A 54 -5.69 10.93 -1.80
C GLU A 54 -4.58 11.08 -0.73
N THR A 55 -3.38 11.55 -1.08
CA THR A 55 -2.27 11.67 -0.11
C THR A 55 -2.60 12.60 1.05
N ASP A 56 -3.36 13.65 0.79
CA ASP A 56 -3.77 14.63 1.79
C ASP A 56 -4.60 13.98 2.91
N LEU A 57 -5.38 12.93 2.61
CA LEU A 57 -6.18 12.23 3.63
C LEU A 57 -5.33 11.49 4.67
N LEU A 58 -4.06 11.21 4.36
CA LEU A 58 -3.12 10.49 5.23
C LEU A 58 -2.33 11.40 6.17
N GLU A 59 -2.61 12.71 6.13
CA GLU A 59 -2.06 13.67 7.09
C GLU A 59 -2.59 13.40 8.50
N PRO A 60 -1.73 13.30 9.54
CA PRO A 60 -2.14 12.88 10.89
C PRO A 60 -3.22 13.75 11.55
N GLN A 61 -3.33 15.02 11.17
CA GLN A 61 -4.33 15.97 11.69
C GLN A 61 -5.72 15.82 11.06
N ASN A 62 -5.85 15.03 9.99
CA ASN A 62 -7.13 14.85 9.30
C ASN A 62 -8.01 13.81 9.99
N SER A 63 -9.30 13.79 9.63
CA SER A 63 -10.33 12.98 10.31
C SER A 63 -10.28 11.49 9.99
N ILE A 64 -9.58 11.10 8.90
CA ILE A 64 -9.45 9.70 8.49
C ILE A 64 -8.31 9.05 9.27
N ALA A 65 -8.67 8.12 10.16
CA ALA A 65 -7.70 7.42 11.01
C ALA A 65 -7.14 6.13 10.37
N THR A 66 -7.87 5.52 9.43
CA THR A 66 -7.55 4.20 8.86
C THR A 66 -7.99 4.07 7.41
N ILE A 67 -7.26 3.28 6.63
CA ILE A 67 -7.59 2.93 5.24
C ILE A 67 -7.73 1.42 5.05
N HIS A 68 -8.39 1.00 3.97
CA HIS A 68 -8.56 -0.42 3.65
C HIS A 68 -7.53 -0.94 2.65
N ALA A 69 -7.05 -0.08 1.75
CA ALA A 69 -6.15 -0.48 0.68
C ALA A 69 -5.25 0.65 0.20
N VAL A 70 -4.12 0.26 -0.40
CA VAL A 70 -3.20 1.11 -1.17
C VAL A 70 -3.07 0.53 -2.57
#